data_AF-A0A5J4LJS9-F1
#
_entry.id   AF-A0A5J4LJS9-F1
#
_cell.length_a   1.000
_cell.length_b   1.000
_cell.length_c   1.000
_cell.angle_alpha   90.00
_cell.angle_beta   90.00
_cell.angle_gamma   90.00
#
_symmetry.space_group_name_H-M   'P 1'
#
loop_
_entity.id
_entity.type
_entity.pdbx_description
1 polymer ?
#
loop_
_entity_poly.entity_id
_entity_poly.type
_entity_poly.pdbx_seq_one_letter_code
_entity_poly.pdbx_strand_id
1 'polypeptide(L)'
;MTMRDELPPRTGPWASRFDSEEAMVRADDALREAALKNHDLSPVLPFEAVYGEGENCLGKATAITIDPRRPYSPSGEVNYVYADFSTRGLLYGVYRPARDLEREDGPENDADLRNTTLYPYPGGYEEIDPVTVSLADIGLDVPGVDRRLVNFCAGVLGVEAVDDLGMLREVFDLAWPDYQDTIRAGLRHLVANEPLTVAQWFGLTYVQFPDQRELRAYLAQVYAYLFDGFDAMPVAPQ
;
A
#
# COMPACT_ATOMS: atom_id res chain seq x y z
N MET A 1 12.66 20.13 -29.65
CA MET A 1 12.61 19.39 -28.37
C MET A 1 11.22 18.82 -28.26
N THR A 2 11.10 17.51 -28.46
CA THR A 2 9.86 16.76 -28.29
C THR A 2 9.44 16.82 -26.83
N MET A 3 8.21 17.27 -26.59
CA MET A 3 7.57 17.14 -25.28
C MET A 3 7.66 15.67 -24.89
N ARG A 4 8.28 15.38 -23.74
CA ARG A 4 8.10 14.07 -23.11
C ARG A 4 6.61 13.98 -22.82
N ASP A 5 5.97 12.95 -23.37
CA ASP A 5 4.63 12.55 -22.96
C ASP A 5 4.65 12.36 -21.44
N GLU A 6 4.15 13.36 -20.71
CA GLU A 6 3.94 13.29 -19.28
C GLU A 6 2.97 12.13 -19.01
N LEU A 7 3.33 11.32 -18.02
CA LEU A 7 2.76 9.99 -17.76
C LEU A 7 1.22 10.00 -17.79
N PRO A 8 0.55 9.03 -18.46
CA PRO A 8 -0.89 8.83 -18.33
C PRO A 8 -1.28 8.48 -16.88
N PRO A 9 -2.51 8.84 -16.46
CA PRO A 9 -2.86 9.04 -15.05
C PRO A 9 -3.11 7.71 -14.34
N ARG A 10 -2.07 7.16 -13.73
CA ARG A 10 -2.19 6.54 -12.40
C ARG A 10 -1.27 7.32 -11.45
N THR A 11 -1.49 8.62 -11.37
CA THR A 11 -0.87 9.38 -10.29
C THR A 11 -1.63 9.02 -9.03
N GLY A 12 -0.99 8.30 -8.10
CA GLY A 12 -1.37 8.41 -6.71
C GLY A 12 -1.54 9.91 -6.37
N PRO A 13 -2.39 10.28 -5.40
CA PRO A 13 -2.67 11.70 -5.11
C PRO A 13 -1.42 12.51 -4.75
N TRP A 14 -0.26 11.87 -4.57
CA TRP A 14 1.05 12.50 -4.38
C TRP A 14 2.13 11.75 -5.15
N ALA A 15 2.94 12.48 -5.92
CA ALA A 15 4.25 11.99 -6.34
C ALA A 15 5.22 12.22 -5.18
N SER A 16 5.73 11.14 -4.59
CA SER A 16 6.65 11.21 -3.46
C SER A 16 7.99 10.55 -3.77
N ARG A 17 9.03 10.95 -3.03
CA ARG A 17 10.36 10.33 -3.11
C ARG A 17 11.13 10.53 -1.82
N PHE A 18 12.06 9.63 -1.53
CA PHE A 18 13.10 9.89 -0.53
C PHE A 18 14.10 10.92 -1.07
N ASP A 19 14.59 11.79 -0.20
CA ASP A 19 15.54 12.85 -0.58
C ASP A 19 17.01 12.39 -0.47
N SER A 20 17.26 11.25 0.17
CA SER A 20 18.58 10.61 0.22
C SER A 20 18.49 9.08 0.27
N GLU A 21 19.56 8.41 -0.18
CA GLU A 21 19.72 6.96 -0.04
C GLU A 21 19.73 6.54 1.44
N GLU A 22 20.37 7.31 2.31
CA GLU A 22 20.37 7.06 3.76
C GLU A 22 18.96 7.06 4.35
N ALA A 23 18.10 8.01 3.92
CA ALA A 23 16.71 8.04 4.37
C ALA A 23 15.96 6.79 3.89
N MET A 24 16.11 6.43 2.61
CA MET A 24 15.50 5.24 2.02
C MET A 24 15.95 3.95 2.73
N VAL A 25 17.25 3.76 2.96
CA VAL A 25 17.80 2.58 3.64
C VAL A 25 17.25 2.47 5.05
N ARG A 26 17.22 3.57 5.82
CA ARG A 26 16.67 3.57 7.18
C ARG A 26 15.17 3.24 7.19
N ALA A 27 14.40 3.65 6.18
CA ALA A 27 13.01 3.25 6.05
C ALA A 27 12.87 1.76 5.71
N ASP A 28 13.68 1.24 4.78
CA ASP A 28 13.65 -0.19 4.45
C ASP A 28 13.98 -1.05 5.66
N ASP A 29 15.03 -0.70 6.43
CA ASP A 29 15.43 -1.43 7.62
C ASP A 29 14.29 -1.47 8.66
N ALA A 30 13.68 -0.32 8.95
CA ALA A 30 12.60 -0.23 9.93
C ALA A 30 11.32 -0.97 9.49
N LEU A 31 10.95 -0.86 8.22
CA LEU A 31 9.79 -1.55 7.68
C LEU A 31 10.02 -3.06 7.60
N ARG A 32 11.21 -3.50 7.21
CA ARG A 32 11.59 -4.91 7.19
C ARG A 32 11.57 -5.54 8.59
N GLU A 33 12.09 -4.83 9.59
CA GLU A 33 11.97 -5.25 10.99
C GLU A 33 10.50 -5.39 11.39
N ALA A 34 9.65 -4.41 11.03
CA ALA A 34 8.23 -4.48 11.30
C ALA A 34 7.52 -5.63 10.56
N ALA A 35 7.92 -5.93 9.32
CA ALA A 35 7.40 -7.05 8.54
C ALA A 35 7.68 -8.39 9.25
N LEU A 36 8.95 -8.63 9.59
CA LEU A 36 9.38 -9.85 10.28
C LEU A 36 8.72 -9.99 11.65
N LYS A 37 8.64 -8.90 12.42
CA LYS A 37 8.07 -8.91 13.77
C LYS A 37 6.57 -9.21 13.78
N ASN A 38 5.84 -8.69 12.80
CA ASN A 38 4.37 -8.76 12.77
C ASN A 38 3.83 -9.77 11.76
N HIS A 39 4.70 -10.50 11.07
CA HIS A 39 4.34 -11.39 9.96
C HIS A 39 3.47 -10.66 8.93
N ASP A 40 3.95 -9.52 8.42
CA ASP A 40 3.22 -8.66 7.49
C ASP A 40 4.10 -8.35 6.28
N LEU A 41 3.68 -8.75 5.08
CA LEU A 41 4.42 -8.42 3.85
C LEU A 41 4.24 -6.97 3.41
N SER A 42 3.37 -6.21 4.06
CA SER A 42 2.96 -4.87 3.65
C SER A 42 2.97 -3.84 4.79
N PRO A 43 3.99 -3.82 5.66
CA PRO A 43 3.96 -3.00 6.86
C PRO A 43 3.81 -1.51 6.52
N VAL A 44 3.10 -0.81 7.39
CA VAL A 44 2.94 0.65 7.33
C VAL A 44 3.38 1.24 8.67
N LEU A 45 4.30 2.20 8.62
CA LEU A 45 4.80 2.89 9.80
C LEU A 45 4.56 4.40 9.71
N PRO A 46 4.25 5.07 10.83
CA PRO A 46 4.33 6.53 10.89
C PRO A 46 5.73 7.01 10.53
N PHE A 47 5.83 8.08 9.74
CA PHE A 47 7.10 8.64 9.28
C PHE A 47 7.98 9.08 10.46
N GLU A 48 7.37 9.65 11.49
CA GLU A 48 8.03 10.03 12.74
C GLU A 48 8.55 8.82 13.54
N ALA A 49 7.92 7.64 13.41
CA ALA A 49 8.41 6.44 14.08
C ALA A 49 9.78 5.97 13.53
N VAL A 50 10.08 6.33 12.29
CA VAL A 50 11.35 5.97 11.64
C VAL A 50 12.39 7.09 11.77
N TYR A 51 12.00 8.34 11.54
CA TYR A 51 12.95 9.47 11.47
C TYR A 51 12.98 10.37 12.71
N GLY A 52 12.08 10.17 13.67
CA GLY A 52 11.90 11.03 14.86
C GLY A 52 10.91 12.16 14.59
N GLU A 53 10.39 12.77 15.66
CA GLU A 53 9.31 13.78 15.56
C GLU A 53 9.77 15.14 15.03
N GLY A 54 8.82 15.89 14.45
CA GLY A 54 8.98 17.32 14.10
C GLY A 54 10.11 17.60 13.12
N GLU A 55 11.06 18.46 13.51
CA GLU A 55 12.17 18.88 12.63
C GLU A 55 13.07 17.72 12.19
N ASN A 56 13.06 16.59 12.91
CA ASN A 56 13.86 15.41 12.55
C ASN A 56 13.39 14.73 11.25
N CYS A 57 12.12 14.92 10.87
CA CYS A 57 11.57 14.44 9.61
C CYS A 57 11.97 15.30 8.40
N LEU A 58 12.46 16.53 8.61
CA LEU A 58 12.71 17.45 7.51
C LEU A 58 13.83 16.92 6.60
N GLY A 59 13.60 17.02 5.28
CA GLY A 59 14.56 16.61 4.25
C GLY A 59 14.80 15.10 4.16
N LYS A 60 13.86 14.28 4.64
CA LYS A 60 13.88 12.82 4.44
C LYS A 60 13.11 12.39 3.21
N ALA A 61 12.05 13.11 2.87
CA ALA A 61 11.25 12.86 1.68
C ALA A 61 10.58 14.16 1.18
N THR A 62 10.32 14.20 -0.12
CA THR A 62 9.53 15.26 -0.78
C THR A 62 8.23 14.65 -1.33
N ALA A 63 7.11 15.35 -1.16
CA ALA A 63 5.83 15.05 -1.81
C ALA A 63 5.32 16.25 -2.58
N ILE A 64 4.85 16.00 -3.80
CA ILE A 64 4.29 17.02 -4.70
C ILE A 64 3.04 16.47 -5.39
N THR A 65 2.01 17.29 -5.54
CA THR A 65 0.82 16.95 -6.34
C THR A 65 0.24 18.18 -7.02
N ILE A 66 -0.73 17.99 -7.89
CA ILE A 66 -1.53 19.06 -8.49
C ILE A 66 -2.68 19.40 -7.54
N ASP A 67 -2.91 20.68 -7.24
CA ASP A 67 -4.04 21.10 -6.42
C ASP A 67 -5.37 20.71 -7.11
N PRO A 68 -6.17 19.76 -6.58
CA PRO A 68 -7.39 19.32 -7.23
C PRO A 68 -8.49 20.39 -7.20
N ARG A 69 -8.40 21.40 -6.33
CA ARG A 69 -9.35 22.52 -6.27
C ARG A 69 -8.98 23.63 -7.24
N ARG A 70 -7.70 23.75 -7.59
CA ARG A 70 -7.16 24.77 -8.50
C ARG A 70 -5.99 24.19 -9.30
N PRO A 71 -6.24 23.28 -10.26
CA PRO A 71 -5.17 22.56 -10.95
C PRO A 71 -4.30 23.46 -11.84
N TYR A 72 -4.84 24.61 -12.24
CA TYR A 72 -4.13 25.61 -13.01
C TYR A 72 -4.16 26.97 -12.30
N SER A 73 -3.06 27.69 -12.37
CA SER A 73 -2.98 29.09 -11.94
C SER A 73 -3.74 30.01 -12.93
N PRO A 74 -4.01 31.28 -12.57
CA PRO A 74 -4.62 32.24 -13.50
C PRO A 74 -3.82 32.47 -14.80
N SER A 75 -2.53 32.15 -14.83
CA SER A 75 -1.68 32.22 -16.04
C SER A 75 -1.70 30.95 -16.89
N GLY A 76 -2.39 29.89 -16.46
CA GLY A 76 -2.50 28.61 -17.17
C GLY A 76 -1.40 27.60 -16.84
N GLU A 77 -0.53 27.88 -15.87
CA GLU A 77 0.49 26.94 -15.41
C GLU A 77 -0.09 25.92 -14.42
N VAL A 78 0.46 24.70 -14.37
CA VAL A 78 0.06 23.68 -13.39
C VAL A 78 0.38 24.15 -11.98
N ASN A 79 -0.60 24.11 -11.10
CA ASN A 79 -0.47 24.53 -9.71
C ASN A 79 -0.06 23.35 -8.83
N TYR A 80 1.24 23.22 -8.60
CA TYR A 80 1.78 22.20 -7.72
C TYR A 80 1.68 22.62 -6.25
N VAL A 81 1.21 21.71 -5.41
CA VAL A 81 1.23 21.83 -3.94
C VAL A 81 2.15 20.78 -3.35
N TYR A 82 2.76 21.11 -2.22
CA TYR A 82 3.67 20.26 -1.47
C TYR A 82 3.02 19.89 -0.15
N ALA A 83 3.17 18.64 0.26
CA ALA A 83 2.76 18.20 1.58
C ALA A 83 3.98 17.84 2.42
N ASP A 84 3.81 18.03 3.73
CA ASP A 84 4.82 17.71 4.73
C ASP A 84 4.52 16.33 5.34
N PHE A 85 5.58 15.56 5.58
CA PHE A 85 5.53 14.25 6.22
C PHE A 85 5.58 14.33 7.76
N SER A 86 5.81 15.51 8.33
CA SER A 86 6.10 15.70 9.76
C SER A 86 4.98 15.34 10.73
N THR A 87 3.71 15.21 10.31
CA THR A 87 2.60 14.95 11.26
C THR A 87 1.63 13.85 10.84
N ARG A 88 1.52 13.57 9.54
CA ARG A 88 0.64 12.53 8.99
C ARG A 88 1.35 11.65 7.96
N GLY A 89 2.68 11.79 7.89
CA GLY A 89 3.50 10.99 7.00
C GLY A 89 3.43 9.52 7.39
N LEU A 90 3.36 8.67 6.38
CA LEU A 90 3.43 7.22 6.47
C LEU A 90 4.57 6.73 5.58
N LEU A 91 5.13 5.59 5.95
CA LEU A 91 6.07 4.81 5.15
C LEU A 91 5.42 3.46 4.86
N TYR A 92 5.36 3.11 3.57
CA TYR A 92 4.82 1.85 3.10
C TYR A 92 5.96 0.99 2.56
N GLY A 93 6.03 -0.25 3.02
CA GLY A 93 6.88 -1.28 2.43
C GLY A 93 6.02 -2.40 1.85
N VAL A 94 6.39 -2.91 0.68
CA VAL A 94 5.82 -4.12 0.09
C VAL A 94 6.95 -5.11 -0.13
N TYR A 95 6.89 -6.22 0.60
CA TYR A 95 7.88 -7.28 0.59
C TYR A 95 7.29 -8.54 -0.03
N ARG A 96 8.19 -9.41 -0.46
CA ARG A 96 7.87 -10.78 -0.87
C ARG A 96 8.91 -11.73 -0.28
N PRO A 97 8.54 -12.97 0.06
CA PRO A 97 9.51 -13.98 0.43
C PRO A 97 10.56 -14.21 -0.67
N ALA A 98 11.77 -14.60 -0.28
CA ALA A 98 12.80 -15.04 -1.19
C ALA A 98 12.38 -16.36 -1.86
N ARG A 99 12.58 -16.46 -3.18
CA ARG A 99 12.16 -17.64 -3.98
C ARG A 99 12.85 -18.94 -3.57
N ASP A 100 14.03 -18.81 -2.99
CA ASP A 100 14.88 -19.89 -2.50
C ASP A 100 14.63 -20.24 -1.03
N LEU A 101 13.55 -19.72 -0.42
CA LEU A 101 13.16 -20.10 0.93
C LEU A 101 12.76 -21.58 0.97
N GLU A 102 13.49 -22.39 1.73
CA GLU A 102 13.26 -23.84 1.85
C GLU A 102 12.31 -24.23 3.00
N ARG A 103 11.65 -23.24 3.63
CA ARG A 103 10.91 -23.42 4.90
C ARG A 103 9.44 -23.05 4.73
N GLU A 104 8.57 -23.83 5.38
CA GLU A 104 7.11 -23.66 5.32
C GLU A 104 6.56 -22.66 6.35
N ASP A 105 7.34 -22.28 7.37
CA ASP A 105 6.91 -21.38 8.45
C ASP A 105 6.97 -19.89 8.06
N GLY A 106 7.50 -19.57 6.89
CA GLY A 106 7.68 -18.21 6.38
C GLY A 106 9.04 -17.59 6.68
N PRO A 107 9.25 -16.30 6.32
CA PRO A 107 10.49 -15.56 6.53
C PRO A 107 10.87 -15.39 8.01
N GLU A 108 12.14 -15.54 8.38
CA GLU A 108 12.62 -15.34 9.76
C GLU A 108 13.66 -14.21 9.88
N ASN A 109 14.31 -13.84 8.78
CA ASN A 109 15.37 -12.84 8.78
C ASN A 109 15.35 -11.94 7.54
N ASP A 110 16.19 -10.91 7.55
CA ASP A 110 16.21 -9.88 6.51
C ASP A 110 16.45 -10.42 5.09
N ALA A 111 17.25 -11.47 4.95
CA ALA A 111 17.59 -12.06 3.66
C ALA A 111 16.41 -12.83 3.03
N ASP A 112 15.47 -13.27 3.87
CA ASP A 112 14.28 -14.01 3.46
C ASP A 112 13.21 -13.08 2.85
N LEU A 113 13.36 -11.76 2.99
CA LEU A 113 12.44 -10.77 2.42
C LEU A 113 13.12 -9.98 1.30
N ARG A 114 12.42 -9.85 0.17
CA ARG A 114 12.80 -8.95 -0.92
C ARG A 114 11.84 -7.79 -0.97
N ASN A 115 12.37 -6.58 -0.87
CA ASN A 115 11.58 -5.38 -1.10
C ASN A 115 11.19 -5.33 -2.58
N THR A 116 9.91 -5.07 -2.84
CA THR A 116 9.37 -4.81 -4.17
C THR A 116 9.15 -3.32 -4.34
N THR A 117 8.49 -2.70 -3.37
CA THR A 117 8.12 -1.28 -3.39
C THR A 117 8.30 -0.67 -2.00
N LEU A 118 8.91 0.52 -1.95
CA LEU A 118 9.09 1.33 -0.74
C LEU A 118 8.77 2.78 -1.07
N TYR A 119 7.81 3.39 -0.37
CA TYR A 119 7.48 4.79 -0.62
C TYR A 119 7.01 5.53 0.63
N PRO A 120 7.37 6.83 0.75
CA PRO A 120 6.80 7.70 1.74
C PRO A 120 5.48 8.28 1.23
N TYR A 121 4.54 8.56 2.12
CA TYR A 121 3.28 9.19 1.78
C TYR A 121 2.94 10.27 2.82
N PRO A 122 2.65 11.53 2.44
CA PRO A 122 2.48 12.61 3.41
C PRO A 122 1.16 12.53 4.21
N GLY A 123 0.23 11.64 3.82
CA GLY A 123 -1.08 11.51 4.45
C GLY A 123 -2.03 12.66 4.09
N GLY A 124 -3.22 12.66 4.69
CA GLY A 124 -4.04 13.87 4.82
C GLY A 124 -4.98 14.25 3.67
N TYR A 125 -5.13 13.42 2.62
CA TYR A 125 -6.18 13.64 1.63
C TYR A 125 -7.50 12.92 1.94
N GLU A 126 -7.47 11.74 2.59
CA GLU A 126 -8.67 10.92 2.81
C GLU A 126 -8.79 10.37 4.25
N GLU A 127 -9.97 9.84 4.57
CA GLU A 127 -10.51 9.63 5.92
C GLU A 127 -9.96 8.40 6.66
N ILE A 128 -9.28 7.47 5.96
CA ILE A 128 -8.82 6.20 6.53
C ILE A 128 -7.29 6.21 6.68
N ASP A 129 -6.82 6.28 7.92
CA ASP A 129 -5.43 6.04 8.27
C ASP A 129 -5.22 4.53 8.51
N PRO A 130 -4.44 3.81 7.69
CA PRO A 130 -4.24 2.38 7.83
C PRO A 130 -3.60 1.99 9.17
N VAL A 131 -2.84 2.90 9.79
CA VAL A 131 -2.17 2.65 11.08
C VAL A 131 -3.15 2.67 12.23
N THR A 132 -4.10 3.62 12.22
CA THR A 132 -4.94 3.91 13.39
C THR A 132 -6.43 3.58 13.22
N VAL A 133 -6.92 3.34 12.00
CA VAL A 133 -8.35 3.07 11.75
C VAL A 133 -8.85 1.87 12.54
N SER A 134 -9.98 2.00 13.24
CA SER A 134 -10.63 0.89 13.93
C SER A 134 -11.16 -0.13 12.92
N LEU A 135 -10.82 -1.42 13.10
CA LEU A 135 -11.34 -2.48 12.22
C LEU A 135 -12.87 -2.57 12.30
N ALA A 136 -13.47 -2.30 13.47
CA ALA A 136 -14.91 -2.31 13.63
C ALA A 136 -15.58 -1.20 12.82
N ASP A 137 -14.96 -0.01 12.78
CA ASP A 137 -15.49 1.17 12.09
C ASP A 137 -15.52 0.98 10.57
N ILE A 138 -14.66 0.11 10.05
CA ILE A 138 -14.60 -0.26 8.62
C ILE A 138 -15.14 -1.67 8.34
N GLY A 139 -15.84 -2.28 9.31
CA GLY A 139 -16.51 -3.57 9.15
C GLY A 139 -15.57 -4.77 8.96
N LEU A 140 -14.30 -4.66 9.38
CA LEU A 140 -13.27 -5.69 9.31
C LEU A 140 -12.97 -6.38 10.65
N ASP A 141 -13.66 -6.00 11.74
CA ASP A 141 -13.58 -6.70 13.02
C ASP A 141 -14.38 -8.02 12.97
N VAL A 142 -13.81 -9.01 12.29
CA VAL A 142 -14.39 -10.35 12.08
C VAL A 142 -13.35 -11.43 12.35
N PRO A 143 -13.77 -12.67 12.67
CA PRO A 143 -12.83 -13.74 13.00
C PRO A 143 -11.79 -13.99 11.90
N GLY A 144 -10.52 -14.06 12.30
CA GLY A 144 -9.39 -14.32 11.39
C GLY A 144 -8.93 -13.12 10.58
N VAL A 145 -9.48 -11.93 10.81
CA VAL A 145 -9.03 -10.68 10.20
C VAL A 145 -8.36 -9.79 11.25
N ASP A 146 -7.23 -9.21 10.89
CA ASP A 146 -6.52 -8.22 11.71
C ASP A 146 -5.93 -7.09 10.84
N ARG A 147 -5.08 -6.26 11.44
CA ARG A 147 -4.43 -5.10 10.80
C ARG A 147 -3.70 -5.46 9.50
N ARG A 148 -3.18 -6.68 9.39
CA ARG A 148 -2.40 -7.13 8.23
C ARG A 148 -3.25 -7.13 6.96
N LEU A 149 -4.57 -7.32 7.06
CA LEU A 149 -5.46 -7.15 5.91
C LEU A 149 -5.53 -5.68 5.45
N VAL A 150 -5.63 -4.73 6.39
CA VAL A 150 -5.67 -3.30 6.08
C VAL A 150 -4.37 -2.88 5.41
N ASN A 151 -3.25 -3.33 5.96
CA ASN A 151 -1.92 -3.11 5.41
C ASN A 151 -1.76 -3.75 4.02
N PHE A 152 -2.26 -4.96 3.82
CA PHE A 152 -2.28 -5.61 2.50
C PHE A 152 -3.09 -4.81 1.47
N CYS A 153 -4.26 -4.29 1.87
CA CYS A 153 -5.06 -3.46 0.99
C CYS A 153 -4.36 -2.13 0.65
N ALA A 154 -3.78 -1.46 1.65
CA ALA A 154 -3.12 -0.16 1.47
C ALA A 154 -1.76 -0.25 0.74
N GLY A 155 -1.02 -1.34 0.97
CA GLY A 155 0.28 -1.61 0.37
C GLY A 155 0.16 -2.38 -0.94
N VAL A 156 -0.09 -3.70 -0.87
CA VAL A 156 -0.08 -4.60 -2.06
C VAL A 156 -1.16 -4.22 -3.06
N LEU A 157 -2.37 -3.88 -2.61
CA LEU A 157 -3.47 -3.46 -3.49
C LEU A 157 -3.57 -1.95 -3.65
N GLY A 158 -2.59 -1.21 -3.13
CA GLY A 158 -2.50 0.24 -3.24
C GLY A 158 -1.98 0.67 -4.62
N VAL A 159 -2.29 1.91 -5.02
CA VAL A 159 -1.99 2.46 -6.35
C VAL A 159 -0.53 2.28 -6.80
N GLU A 160 0.41 2.24 -5.85
CA GLU A 160 1.85 2.12 -6.12
C GLU A 160 2.32 0.67 -6.37
N ALA A 161 1.55 -0.35 -5.97
CA ALA A 161 1.96 -1.76 -6.07
C ALA A 161 0.88 -2.69 -6.62
N VAL A 162 -0.31 -2.17 -6.95
CA VAL A 162 -1.46 -2.97 -7.40
C VAL A 162 -1.16 -3.78 -8.68
N ASP A 163 -0.28 -3.27 -9.54
CA ASP A 163 0.17 -3.95 -10.76
C ASP A 163 1.25 -5.02 -10.50
N ASP A 164 1.82 -5.07 -9.29
CA ASP A 164 2.88 -6.00 -8.90
C ASP A 164 2.35 -7.25 -8.19
N LEU A 165 1.02 -7.41 -8.08
CA LEU A 165 0.38 -8.58 -7.47
C LEU A 165 0.86 -9.90 -8.09
N GLY A 166 1.19 -9.89 -9.39
CA GLY A 166 1.79 -11.04 -10.07
C GLY A 166 3.12 -11.49 -9.48
N MET A 167 3.97 -10.54 -9.07
CA MET A 167 5.25 -10.84 -8.43
C MET A 167 5.08 -11.44 -7.03
N LEU A 168 4.01 -11.06 -6.32
CA LEU A 168 3.69 -11.61 -5.02
C LEU A 168 3.16 -13.05 -5.14
N ARG A 169 2.24 -13.32 -6.09
CA ARG A 169 1.64 -14.66 -6.26
C ARG A 169 2.69 -15.77 -6.37
N GLU A 170 3.79 -15.53 -7.07
CA GLU A 170 4.84 -16.53 -7.30
C GLU A 170 5.50 -17.06 -6.02
N VAL A 171 5.38 -16.32 -4.91
CA VAL A 171 6.04 -16.64 -3.63
C VAL A 171 5.10 -16.44 -2.44
N PHE A 172 3.79 -16.31 -2.68
CA PHE A 172 2.83 -16.02 -1.61
C PHE A 172 2.64 -17.21 -0.66
N ASP A 173 2.80 -18.43 -1.18
CA ASP A 173 2.79 -19.68 -0.41
C ASP A 173 3.99 -19.80 0.54
N LEU A 174 5.07 -19.07 0.29
CA LEU A 174 6.24 -18.96 1.15
C LEU A 174 6.09 -17.89 2.25
N ALA A 175 4.96 -17.18 2.32
CA ALA A 175 4.68 -16.24 3.41
C ALA A 175 4.29 -16.98 4.69
N TRP A 176 4.28 -16.30 5.83
CA TRP A 176 3.84 -16.92 7.09
C TRP A 176 2.43 -17.52 7.00
N PRO A 177 2.20 -18.76 7.46
CA PRO A 177 0.89 -19.41 7.36
C PRO A 177 -0.25 -18.59 7.97
N ASP A 178 -0.02 -17.92 9.11
CA ASP A 178 -1.02 -17.09 9.77
C ASP A 178 -1.31 -15.79 9.02
N TYR A 179 -0.33 -15.23 8.31
CA TYR A 179 -0.55 -14.13 7.37
C TYR A 179 -1.42 -14.58 6.19
N GLN A 180 -1.09 -15.73 5.57
CA GLN A 180 -1.88 -16.28 4.45
C GLN A 180 -3.34 -16.52 4.85
N ASP A 181 -3.58 -17.07 6.04
CA ASP A 181 -4.93 -17.29 6.58
C ASP A 181 -5.66 -15.96 6.82
N THR A 182 -4.96 -14.93 7.31
CA THR A 182 -5.52 -13.60 7.54
C THR A 182 -5.98 -12.95 6.23
N ILE A 183 -5.12 -12.97 5.20
CA ILE A 183 -5.45 -12.41 3.88
C ILE A 183 -6.59 -13.22 3.22
N ARG A 184 -6.57 -14.55 3.35
CA ARG A 184 -7.64 -15.42 2.85
C ARG A 184 -8.99 -15.11 3.49
N ALA A 185 -9.05 -15.02 4.82
CA ALA A 185 -10.26 -14.70 5.56
C ALA A 185 -10.77 -13.30 5.20
N GLY A 186 -9.85 -12.33 5.14
CA GLY A 186 -10.13 -10.94 4.81
C GLY A 186 -10.73 -10.74 3.42
N LEU A 187 -10.08 -11.30 2.39
CA LEU A 187 -10.58 -11.20 1.02
C LEU A 187 -11.93 -11.91 0.85
N ARG A 188 -12.14 -13.07 1.49
CA ARG A 188 -13.46 -13.73 1.49
C ARG A 188 -14.53 -12.84 2.10
N HIS A 189 -14.25 -12.19 3.22
CA HIS A 189 -15.18 -11.29 3.90
C HIS A 189 -15.48 -10.05 3.04
N LEU A 190 -14.44 -9.43 2.47
CA LEU A 190 -14.58 -8.28 1.58
C LEU A 190 -15.49 -8.59 0.38
N VAL A 191 -15.33 -9.77 -0.23
CA VAL A 191 -16.12 -10.22 -1.38
C VAL A 191 -17.57 -10.55 -1.01
N ALA A 192 -17.77 -11.24 0.13
CA ALA A 192 -19.09 -11.75 0.50
C ALA A 192 -19.99 -10.69 1.15
N ASN A 193 -19.40 -9.79 1.94
CA ASN A 193 -20.15 -8.85 2.78
C ASN A 193 -20.00 -7.39 2.35
N GLU A 194 -19.09 -7.07 1.44
CA GLU A 194 -18.87 -5.73 0.90
C GLU A 194 -18.78 -4.63 2.00
N PRO A 195 -17.97 -4.83 3.06
CA PRO A 195 -17.98 -3.95 4.23
C PRO A 195 -17.41 -2.55 3.93
N LEU A 196 -16.57 -2.44 2.89
CA LEU A 196 -15.98 -1.18 2.43
C LEU A 196 -16.74 -0.66 1.21
N THR A 197 -17.15 0.61 1.27
CA THR A 197 -17.62 1.34 0.09
C THR A 197 -16.45 1.67 -0.85
N VAL A 198 -16.75 1.94 -2.12
CA VAL A 198 -15.74 2.43 -3.09
C VAL A 198 -14.97 3.66 -2.59
N ALA A 199 -15.64 4.57 -1.88
CA ALA A 199 -14.98 5.76 -1.33
C ALA A 199 -13.99 5.39 -0.21
N GLN A 200 -14.37 4.48 0.69
CA GLN A 200 -13.45 3.97 1.72
C GLN A 200 -12.30 3.16 1.11
N TRP A 201 -12.58 2.37 0.07
CA TRP A 201 -11.54 1.64 -0.66
C TRP A 201 -10.54 2.61 -1.30
N PHE A 202 -11.03 3.68 -1.94
CA PHE A 202 -10.18 4.73 -2.49
C PHE A 202 -9.37 5.43 -1.39
N GLY A 203 -9.97 5.73 -0.24
CA GLY A 203 -9.24 6.36 0.87
C GLY A 203 -8.15 5.48 1.48
N LEU A 204 -8.30 4.17 1.37
CA LEU A 204 -7.30 3.22 1.85
C LEU A 204 -6.21 2.91 0.80
N THR A 205 -6.57 2.80 -0.47
CA THR A 205 -5.71 2.21 -1.53
C THR A 205 -5.32 3.20 -2.62
N TYR A 206 -6.04 4.32 -2.73
CA TYR A 206 -5.98 5.28 -3.84
C TYR A 206 -6.27 4.68 -5.22
N VAL A 207 -6.89 3.50 -5.26
CA VAL A 207 -7.38 2.87 -6.48
C VAL A 207 -8.89 3.14 -6.59
N GLN A 208 -9.30 3.89 -7.61
CA GLN A 208 -10.69 4.23 -7.81
C GLN A 208 -11.44 3.15 -8.60
N PHE A 209 -12.64 2.80 -8.14
CA PHE A 209 -13.57 1.94 -8.88
C PHE A 209 -14.80 2.73 -9.31
N PRO A 210 -15.44 2.39 -10.46
CA PRO A 210 -16.67 3.07 -10.88
C PRO A 210 -17.86 2.82 -9.95
N ASP A 211 -17.99 1.59 -9.44
CA ASP A 211 -19.07 1.19 -8.56
C ASP A 211 -18.67 0.01 -7.65
N GLN A 212 -19.53 -0.30 -6.68
CA GLN A 212 -19.31 -1.37 -5.70
C GLN A 212 -19.22 -2.76 -6.35
N ARG A 213 -19.95 -2.99 -7.45
CA ARG A 213 -19.95 -4.26 -8.14
C ARG A 213 -18.60 -4.52 -8.83
N GLU A 214 -17.99 -3.48 -9.41
CA GLU A 214 -16.64 -3.59 -9.99
C GLU A 214 -15.57 -3.82 -8.92
N LEU A 215 -15.65 -3.11 -7.79
CA LEU A 215 -14.76 -3.37 -6.65
C LEU A 215 -14.87 -4.83 -6.17
N ARG A 216 -16.10 -5.31 -5.95
CA ARG A 216 -16.33 -6.71 -5.53
C ARG A 216 -15.80 -7.71 -6.57
N ALA A 217 -16.01 -7.45 -7.85
CA ALA A 217 -15.54 -8.32 -8.93
C ALA A 217 -14.00 -8.39 -8.97
N TYR A 218 -13.33 -7.25 -8.81
CA TYR A 218 -11.88 -7.19 -8.70
C TYR A 218 -11.37 -7.97 -7.47
N LEU A 219 -11.94 -7.74 -6.29
CA LEU A 219 -11.55 -8.44 -5.07
C LEU A 219 -11.78 -9.96 -5.15
N ALA A 220 -12.85 -10.40 -5.83
CA ALA A 220 -13.09 -11.81 -6.08
C ALA A 220 -12.02 -12.42 -7.01
N GLN A 221 -11.56 -11.67 -8.01
CA GLN A 221 -10.45 -12.08 -8.86
C GLN A 221 -9.13 -12.13 -8.09
N VAL A 222 -8.84 -11.16 -7.21
CA VAL A 222 -7.66 -11.19 -6.33
C VAL A 222 -7.67 -12.43 -5.44
N TYR A 223 -8.81 -12.71 -4.80
CA TYR A 223 -8.97 -13.92 -4.00
C TYR A 223 -8.70 -15.19 -4.84
N ALA A 224 -9.33 -15.31 -6.02
CA ALA A 224 -9.17 -16.50 -6.86
C ALA A 224 -7.74 -16.63 -7.41
N TYR A 225 -7.08 -15.51 -7.70
CA TYR A 225 -5.71 -15.45 -8.21
C TYR A 225 -4.69 -15.94 -7.17
N LEU A 226 -4.87 -15.58 -5.91
CA LEU A 226 -3.99 -15.98 -4.82
C LEU A 226 -4.29 -17.39 -4.28
N PHE A 227 -5.56 -17.82 -4.26
CA PHE A 227 -5.95 -19.02 -3.52
C PHE A 227 -6.61 -20.13 -4.33
N ASP A 228 -7.24 -19.82 -5.48
CA ASP A 228 -8.00 -20.80 -6.25
C ASP A 228 -7.34 -21.16 -7.60
N GLY A 229 -6.10 -20.71 -7.81
CA GLY A 229 -5.33 -21.04 -9.03
C GLY A 229 -5.85 -20.33 -10.29
N PHE A 230 -6.53 -19.18 -10.16
CA PHE A 230 -6.94 -18.40 -11.31
C PHE A 230 -5.73 -17.77 -12.01
N ASP A 231 -5.51 -18.05 -13.30
CA ASP A 231 -4.24 -17.73 -13.98
C ASP A 231 -4.09 -16.27 -14.43
N ALA A 232 -5.19 -15.55 -14.63
CA ALA A 232 -5.12 -14.16 -15.11
C ALA A 232 -4.91 -13.19 -13.95
N MET A 233 -3.86 -12.35 -14.04
CA MET A 233 -3.62 -11.28 -13.07
C MET A 233 -4.82 -10.33 -13.03
N PRO A 234 -5.43 -10.10 -11.85
CA PRO A 234 -6.46 -9.08 -11.69
C PRO A 234 -5.89 -7.72 -12.07
N VAL A 235 -6.64 -6.95 -12.85
CA VAL A 235 -6.23 -5.62 -13.30
C VAL A 235 -7.13 -4.61 -12.60
N ALA A 236 -6.53 -3.75 -11.78
CA ALA A 236 -7.23 -2.60 -11.23
C ALA A 236 -7.59 -1.60 -12.35
N PRO A 237 -8.65 -0.79 -12.18
CA PRO A 237 -8.98 0.29 -13.12
C PRO A 237 -7.81 1.25 -13.35
N GLN A 238 -7.80 1.93 -14.50
CA GLN A 238 -6.85 3.01 -14.78
C GLN A 238 -7.29 4.31 -14.13
#